data_AF-A0A522CNC2-F1
#
_entry.id   AF-A0A522CNC2-F1
#
_cell.length_a   1.000
_cell.length_b   1.000
_cell.length_c   1.000
_cell.angle_alpha   90.00
_cell.angle_beta   90.00
_cell.angle_gamma   90.00
#
_symmetry.space_group_name_H-M   'P 1'
#
loop_
_entity.id
_entity.type
_entity.pdbx_description
1 polymer ?
#
loop_
_entity_poly.entity_id
_entity_poly.type
_entity_poly.pdbx_seq_one_letter_code
_entity_poly.pdbx_strand_id
1 'polypeptide(L)'
;MSGMSEILSRFALARHVPPEIRRRALVSKRAALVKTLKAAGAYSPYFGAVAGVATLTRRLGVRLSMAQCAAVMWTALAFLGGGAIAGSLALGNLAVVSALLDERHDDQKTISPDAAHETKKAGSSVSDEKDGKKRKGEASSRDKTDSLETRGKTGYRDGTRDGKADAPDETALEKLTPPGSDDSDSKKDRAAPRGPVIGIGAFETENLDGAQGPLFAARLEQELARIRGSAGVVNVLDGNRNFGARYLLVGSVSGLGGRFTLDARLVDTQDSSVIYAESVQGGSLDELYGACGSLARKISEKVK
;
A
#
# COMPACT_ATOMS: atom_id res chain seq x y z
N MET A 1 -35.56 16.51 -16.48
CA MET A 1 -34.26 16.43 -15.75
C MET A 1 -33.96 17.74 -14.99
N SER A 2 -34.97 18.41 -14.39
CA SER A 2 -34.81 19.80 -13.89
C SER A 2 -34.67 19.96 -12.37
N GLY A 3 -34.75 18.88 -11.58
CA GLY A 3 -34.69 18.98 -10.11
C GLY A 3 -33.26 19.11 -9.55
N MET A 4 -32.26 18.53 -10.20
CA MET A 4 -30.89 18.52 -9.67
C MET A 4 -30.18 19.88 -9.83
N SER A 5 -30.50 20.65 -10.88
CA SER A 5 -29.99 22.00 -11.07
C SER A 5 -30.56 23.01 -10.05
N GLU A 6 -31.80 22.81 -9.59
CA GLU A 6 -32.43 23.65 -8.58
C GLU A 6 -31.85 23.41 -7.18
N ILE A 7 -31.49 22.17 -6.86
CA ILE A 7 -30.80 21.85 -5.60
C ILE A 7 -29.37 22.42 -5.63
N LEU A 8 -28.63 22.23 -6.72
CA LEU A 8 -27.27 22.74 -6.85
C LEU A 8 -27.19 24.28 -6.84
N SER A 9 -28.21 24.96 -7.36
CA SER A 9 -28.30 26.42 -7.32
C SER A 9 -28.63 26.94 -5.91
N ARG A 10 -29.53 26.26 -5.17
CA ARG A 10 -29.84 26.61 -3.78
C ARG A 10 -28.65 26.50 -2.83
N PHE A 11 -27.76 25.53 -3.05
CA PHE A 11 -26.55 25.37 -2.23
C PHE A 11 -25.37 26.23 -2.69
N ALA A 12 -25.55 27.07 -3.71
CA ALA A 12 -24.51 27.95 -4.27
C ALA A 12 -23.19 27.21 -4.61
N LEU A 13 -23.24 25.90 -4.85
CA LEU A 13 -22.08 25.04 -5.12
C LEU A 13 -21.37 25.40 -6.44
N ALA A 14 -22.05 26.14 -7.32
CA ALA A 14 -21.50 26.66 -8.57
C ALA A 14 -20.75 28.00 -8.43
N ARG A 15 -20.85 28.69 -7.29
CA ARG A 15 -20.13 29.97 -7.11
C ARG A 15 -18.67 29.69 -6.76
N HIS A 16 -17.78 30.21 -7.58
CA HIS A 16 -16.34 30.14 -7.35
C HIS A 16 -16.04 30.72 -5.96
N VAL A 17 -15.55 29.88 -5.04
CA VAL A 17 -15.20 30.31 -3.68
C VAL A 17 -14.15 31.45 -3.78
N PRO A 18 -14.42 32.63 -3.19
CA PRO A 18 -13.50 33.76 -3.21
C PRO A 18 -12.09 33.35 -2.75
N PRO A 19 -11.02 33.86 -3.38
CA PRO A 19 -9.65 33.44 -3.09
C PRO A 19 -9.25 33.73 -1.64
N GLU A 20 -9.82 34.74 -0.97
CA GLU A 20 -9.53 35.00 0.45
C GLU A 20 -10.03 33.86 1.35
N ILE A 21 -11.24 33.34 1.07
CA ILE A 21 -11.83 32.23 1.83
C ILE A 21 -11.05 30.95 1.56
N ARG A 22 -10.62 30.71 0.31
CA ARG A 22 -9.80 29.54 -0.04
C ARG A 22 -8.45 29.58 0.69
N ARG A 23 -7.80 30.75 0.78
CA ARG A 23 -6.54 30.91 1.55
C ARG A 23 -6.77 30.68 3.04
N ARG A 24 -7.81 31.28 3.64
CA ARG A 24 -8.14 31.04 5.07
C ARG A 24 -8.45 29.58 5.35
N ALA A 25 -9.23 28.93 4.49
CA ALA A 25 -9.54 27.51 4.60
C ALA A 25 -8.28 26.65 4.51
N LEU A 26 -7.36 26.95 3.58
CA LEU A 26 -6.10 26.20 3.44
C LEU A 26 -5.20 26.37 4.68
N VAL A 27 -5.11 27.56 5.25
CA VAL A 27 -4.32 27.80 6.48
C VAL A 27 -4.96 27.09 7.68
N SER A 28 -6.29 27.05 7.76
CA SER A 28 -7.01 26.39 8.86
C SER A 28 -7.19 24.88 8.68
N LYS A 29 -6.91 24.30 7.51
CA LYS A 29 -7.11 22.86 7.24
C LYS A 29 -6.42 21.96 8.26
N ARG A 30 -5.17 22.28 8.62
CA ARG A 30 -4.42 21.50 9.61
C ARG A 30 -5.07 21.56 10.98
N ALA A 31 -5.47 22.76 11.42
CA ALA A 31 -6.13 22.95 12.70
C ALA A 31 -7.53 22.30 12.73
N ALA A 32 -8.28 22.38 11.63
CA ALA A 32 -9.58 21.75 11.49
C ALA A 32 -9.48 20.22 11.54
N LEU A 33 -8.53 19.63 10.81
CA LEU A 33 -8.27 18.19 10.83
C LEU A 33 -7.86 17.69 12.22
N VAL A 34 -7.00 18.43 12.92
CA VAL A 34 -6.61 18.09 14.29
C VAL A 34 -7.81 18.18 15.22
N LYS A 35 -8.66 19.21 15.08
CA LYS A 35 -9.89 19.33 15.87
C LYS A 35 -10.87 18.19 15.60
N THR A 36 -11.07 17.78 14.34
CA THR A 36 -11.98 16.68 14.01
C THR A 36 -11.43 15.33 14.49
N LEU A 37 -10.13 15.06 14.31
CA LEU A 37 -9.50 13.85 14.83
C LEU A 37 -9.50 13.80 16.36
N LYS A 38 -9.33 14.95 17.03
CA LYS A 38 -9.41 15.05 18.50
C LYS A 38 -10.82 14.83 19.00
N ALA A 39 -11.83 15.39 18.32
CA ALA A 39 -13.23 15.15 18.62
C ALA A 39 -13.64 13.68 18.40
N ALA A 40 -13.05 13.02 17.40
CA ALA A 40 -13.28 11.60 17.12
C ALA A 40 -12.50 10.65 18.05
N GLY A 41 -11.73 11.16 19.02
CA GLY A 41 -10.89 10.34 19.92
C GLY A 41 -9.71 9.62 19.24
N ALA A 42 -9.53 9.81 17.93
CA ALA A 42 -8.48 9.17 17.14
C ALA A 42 -7.15 9.95 17.16
N TYR A 43 -7.11 11.12 17.80
CA TYR A 43 -5.91 11.95 17.87
C TYR A 43 -5.07 11.65 19.12
N SER A 44 -4.07 10.80 18.95
CA SER A 44 -2.96 10.67 19.91
C SER A 44 -1.85 11.68 19.57
N PRO A 45 -1.15 12.28 20.56
CA PRO A 45 0.04 13.09 20.30
C PRO A 45 1.11 12.34 19.48
N TYR A 46 1.13 11.01 19.57
CA TYR A 46 1.97 10.14 18.74
C TYR A 46 1.64 10.28 17.24
N PHE A 47 0.36 10.35 16.88
CA PHE A 47 -0.07 10.52 15.49
C PHE A 47 0.40 11.87 14.91
N GLY A 48 0.43 12.92 15.73
CA GLY A 48 0.99 14.22 15.36
C GLY A 48 2.48 14.15 15.02
N ALA A 49 3.25 13.40 15.80
CA ALA A 49 4.68 13.17 15.56
C ALA A 49 4.90 12.35 14.27
N VAL A 50 4.17 11.25 14.10
CA VAL A 50 4.25 10.40 12.90
C VAL A 50 3.88 11.18 11.63
N ALA A 51 2.78 11.95 11.67
CA ALA A 51 2.38 12.80 10.55
C ALA A 51 3.44 13.87 10.23
N GLY A 52 4.08 14.43 11.26
CA GLY A 52 5.20 15.37 11.11
C GLY A 52 6.36 14.75 10.34
N VAL A 53 6.84 13.58 10.78
CA VAL A 53 7.93 12.84 10.12
C VAL A 53 7.56 12.49 8.68
N ALA A 54 6.35 11.98 8.45
CA ALA A 54 5.86 11.64 7.11
C ALA A 54 5.78 12.85 6.17
N THR A 55 5.45 14.04 6.68
CA THR A 55 5.47 15.26 5.86
C THR A 55 6.89 15.74 5.57
N LEU A 56 7.83 15.55 6.50
CA LEU A 56 9.23 15.92 6.33
C LEU A 56 9.90 15.03 5.28
N THR A 57 9.68 13.71 5.34
CA THR A 57 10.22 12.75 4.37
C THR A 57 9.69 12.98 2.97
N ARG A 58 8.40 13.34 2.83
CA ARG A 58 7.82 13.76 1.54
C ARG A 58 8.47 15.04 1.01
N ARG A 59 8.84 15.99 1.87
CA ARG A 59 9.55 17.21 1.48
C ARG A 59 10.96 16.92 0.96
N LEU A 60 11.58 15.84 1.44
CA LEU A 60 12.88 15.36 0.99
C LEU A 60 12.78 14.46 -0.26
N GLY A 61 11.59 14.32 -0.87
CA GLY A 61 11.38 13.50 -2.07
C GLY A 61 11.34 12.00 -1.83
N VAL A 62 11.43 11.55 -0.56
CA VAL A 62 11.37 10.12 -0.22
C VAL A 62 9.92 9.69 -0.06
N ARG A 63 9.42 8.92 -1.02
CA ARG A 63 8.07 8.34 -0.99
C ARG A 63 8.02 7.11 -0.07
N LEU A 64 8.01 7.35 1.24
CA LEU A 64 7.77 6.30 2.23
C LEU A 64 6.27 6.08 2.42
N SER A 65 5.86 4.80 2.46
CA SER A 65 4.53 4.39 2.90
C SER A 65 4.30 4.76 4.37
N MET A 66 3.05 4.99 4.76
CA MET A 66 2.66 5.21 6.17
C MET A 66 3.13 4.07 7.08
N ALA A 67 3.06 2.82 6.61
CA ALA A 67 3.54 1.65 7.33
C ALA A 67 5.05 1.69 7.55
N GLN A 68 5.82 2.15 6.55
CA GLN A 68 7.27 2.31 6.66
C GLN A 68 7.64 3.44 7.62
N CYS A 69 6.87 4.53 7.66
CA CYS A 69 7.09 5.60 8.65
C CYS A 69 6.85 5.11 10.09
N ALA A 70 5.85 4.25 10.29
CA ALA A 70 5.62 3.63 11.60
C ALA A 70 6.79 2.70 12.00
N ALA A 71 7.29 1.87 11.06
CA ALA A 71 8.43 1.01 11.30
C ALA A 71 9.70 1.80 11.66
N VAL A 72 10.00 2.89 10.93
CA VAL A 72 11.15 3.76 11.22
C VAL A 72 11.01 4.44 12.59
N MET A 73 9.79 4.83 12.98
CA MET A 73 9.55 5.39 14.31
C MET A 73 9.79 4.36 15.42
N TRP A 74 9.33 3.12 15.23
CA TRP A 74 9.57 2.05 16.20
C TRP A 74 11.05 1.68 16.32
N THR A 75 11.78 1.62 15.21
CA THR A 75 13.22 1.35 15.24
C THR A 75 13.97 2.50 15.91
N ALA A 76 13.66 3.75 15.55
CA ALA A 76 14.25 4.92 16.20
C ALA A 76 13.98 4.93 17.72
N LEU A 77 12.76 4.60 18.14
CA LEU A 77 12.39 4.52 19.56
C LEU A 77 13.13 3.39 20.28
N ALA A 78 13.31 2.24 19.63
CA ALA A 78 14.10 1.12 20.17
C ALA A 78 15.59 1.48 20.31
N PHE A 79 16.16 2.23 19.37
CA PHE A 79 17.55 2.72 19.47
C PHE A 79 17.71 3.77 20.58
N LEU A 80 16.75 4.69 20.73
CA LEU A 80 16.73 5.67 21.82
C LEU A 80 16.55 5.01 23.20
N GLY A 81 15.74 3.95 23.30
CA GLY A 81 15.58 3.18 24.54
C GLY A 81 16.77 2.28 24.87
N GLY A 82 17.44 1.70 23.86
CA GLY A 82 18.61 0.84 24.04
C GLY A 82 19.92 1.60 24.33
N GLY A 83 20.01 2.87 23.95
CA GLY A 83 21.18 3.72 24.20
C GLY A 83 21.48 3.99 25.67
N ALA A 84 20.49 3.87 26.56
CA ALA A 84 20.69 4.05 28.00
C ALA A 84 21.41 2.87 28.68
N ILE A 85 21.46 1.69 28.05
CA ILE A 85 22.06 0.47 28.65
C ILE A 85 23.41 0.13 28.02
N ALA A 86 23.67 0.55 26.78
CA ALA A 86 24.97 0.36 26.11
C ALA A 86 25.93 1.57 26.19
N GLY A 87 25.45 2.73 26.67
CA GLY A 87 26.27 3.93 26.88
C GLY A 87 27.17 3.89 28.13
N SER A 88 26.91 3.00 29.08
CA SER A 88 27.75 2.81 30.27
C SER A 88 28.95 1.88 30.05
N LEU A 89 29.04 1.19 28.91
CA LEU A 89 30.18 0.32 28.60
C LEU A 89 31.04 0.82 27.43
N ALA A 90 30.53 1.74 26.60
CA ALA A 90 31.31 2.32 25.50
C ALA A 90 32.14 3.57 25.89
N LEU A 91 31.87 4.21 27.04
CA LEU A 91 32.71 5.28 27.58
C LEU A 91 33.90 4.75 28.42
N GLY A 92 33.91 3.47 28.78
CA GLY A 92 35.05 2.84 29.47
C GLY A 92 36.26 2.61 28.56
N ASN A 93 36.06 2.35 27.26
CA ASN A 93 37.16 2.08 26.33
C ASN A 93 37.72 3.31 25.60
N LEU A 94 37.10 4.49 25.74
CA LEU A 94 37.67 5.74 25.21
C LEU A 94 38.54 6.47 26.25
N ALA A 95 38.35 6.18 27.54
CA ALA A 95 39.25 6.62 28.62
C ALA A 95 40.53 5.77 28.72
N VAL A 96 40.48 4.47 28.35
CA VAL A 96 41.67 3.59 28.35
C VAL A 96 42.60 3.88 27.17
N VAL A 97 42.07 4.32 26.02
CA VAL A 97 42.90 4.72 24.87
C VAL A 97 43.54 6.10 25.07
N SER A 98 42.94 6.99 25.87
CA SER A 98 43.57 8.27 26.24
C SER A 98 44.64 8.13 27.33
N ALA A 99 44.57 7.09 28.17
CA ALA A 99 45.62 6.79 29.16
C ALA A 99 46.87 6.09 28.56
N LEU A 100 46.77 5.47 27.38
CA LEU A 100 47.90 4.81 26.69
C LEU A 100 48.62 5.71 25.66
N LEU A 101 48.10 6.91 25.40
CA LEU A 101 48.69 7.89 24.47
C LEU A 101 49.41 9.04 25.18
N ASP A 102 49.40 9.07 26.51
CA ASP A 102 50.02 10.11 27.33
C ASP A 102 51.39 9.69 27.92
N GLU A 103 51.93 8.54 27.53
CA GLU A 103 53.23 8.03 27.99
C GLU A 103 54.41 8.50 27.10
N ARG A 104 54.29 9.68 26.47
CA ARG A 104 55.40 10.23 25.64
C ARG A 104 55.65 11.73 25.67
N HIS A 105 55.03 12.50 26.55
CA HIS A 105 55.41 13.90 26.73
C HIS A 105 55.25 14.34 28.18
N ASP A 106 56.30 14.15 28.98
CA ASP A 106 56.79 15.21 29.87
C ASP A 106 58.15 14.81 30.45
N ASP A 107 59.21 15.14 29.70
CA ASP A 107 60.42 15.63 30.34
C ASP A 107 60.24 17.14 30.52
N GLN A 108 60.48 17.57 31.76
CA GLN A 108 61.01 18.88 32.12
C GLN A 108 60.07 19.90 32.80
N LYS A 109 59.95 19.68 34.12
CA LYS A 109 60.55 20.53 35.17
C LYS A 109 59.86 21.86 35.52
N THR A 110 59.24 21.84 36.72
CA THR A 110 59.30 22.84 37.81
C THR A 110 58.72 24.25 37.52
N ILE A 111 57.97 24.92 38.40
CA ILE A 111 58.18 25.23 39.82
C ILE A 111 56.80 25.55 40.47
N SER A 112 56.65 25.13 41.72
CA SER A 112 55.57 25.34 42.72
C SER A 112 55.23 26.82 43.05
N PRO A 113 54.52 27.13 44.16
CA PRO A 113 53.12 26.84 44.53
C PRO A 113 52.38 28.14 44.93
N ASP A 114 51.10 28.08 45.33
CA ASP A 114 50.61 28.42 46.69
C ASP A 114 49.10 28.79 46.73
N ALA A 115 48.50 28.58 47.90
CA ALA A 115 47.20 29.08 48.40
C ALA A 115 45.89 28.31 48.08
N ALA A 116 45.61 27.34 48.97
CA ALA A 116 44.45 27.28 49.89
C ALA A 116 43.03 27.73 49.46
N HIS A 117 42.05 26.83 49.59
CA HIS A 117 40.85 26.90 50.47
C HIS A 117 39.99 25.63 50.22
N GLU A 118 39.72 24.81 51.24
CA GLU A 118 38.44 24.72 51.99
C GLU A 118 37.19 24.51 51.08
N THR A 119 36.23 23.60 51.28
CA THR A 119 35.73 22.85 52.45
C THR A 119 34.58 21.92 51.99
N LYS A 120 34.30 20.84 52.77
CA LYS A 120 32.98 20.25 53.15
C LYS A 120 31.99 19.84 52.02
N LYS A 121 31.15 18.80 52.08
CA LYS A 121 30.69 17.74 53.02
C LYS A 121 29.66 16.88 52.22
N ALA A 122 29.60 15.56 52.37
CA ALA A 122 28.50 14.75 52.99
C ALA A 122 27.13 14.81 52.28
N GLY A 123 26.35 13.75 52.02
CA GLY A 123 26.32 12.32 52.40
C GLY A 123 25.37 11.56 51.43
N SER A 124 25.47 10.25 51.22
CA SER A 124 25.03 9.10 52.04
C SER A 124 23.51 8.86 52.09
N SER A 125 23.05 7.78 51.43
CA SER A 125 22.04 6.76 51.89
C SER A 125 21.63 5.94 50.64
N VAL A 126 21.91 4.64 50.47
CA VAL A 126 21.47 3.44 51.25
C VAL A 126 19.92 3.43 51.28
N SER A 127 19.17 2.44 50.78
CA SER A 127 19.31 0.98 50.95
C SER A 127 18.46 0.15 49.97
N ASP A 128 18.82 -1.15 49.88
CA ASP A 128 18.00 -2.39 49.86
C ASP A 128 17.11 -2.73 48.65
N GLU A 129 17.35 -3.80 47.87
CA GLU A 129 17.44 -5.25 48.18
C GLU A 129 16.07 -5.98 48.15
N LYS A 130 15.88 -6.82 47.10
CA LYS A 130 15.29 -8.19 47.10
C LYS A 130 14.94 -8.57 45.65
N ASP A 131 15.62 -9.47 44.95
CA ASP A 131 15.93 -10.89 45.18
C ASP A 131 14.85 -11.86 44.63
N GLY A 132 15.33 -12.79 43.80
CA GLY A 132 14.72 -14.09 43.44
C GLY A 132 13.63 -14.17 42.35
N LYS A 133 13.92 -14.83 41.21
CA LYS A 133 13.69 -16.30 41.05
C LYS A 133 14.08 -16.85 39.65
N LYS A 134 15.00 -17.83 39.69
CA LYS A 134 15.34 -18.83 38.65
C LYS A 134 14.19 -19.77 38.30
N ARG A 135 14.04 -20.13 37.00
CA ARG A 135 13.81 -21.47 36.39
C ARG A 135 14.13 -21.30 34.89
N LYS A 136 15.10 -21.91 34.19
CA LYS A 136 15.70 -23.26 34.03
C LYS A 136 14.74 -24.36 33.53
N GLY A 137 15.03 -24.86 32.31
CA GLY A 137 14.41 -25.96 31.56
C GLY A 137 14.53 -25.64 30.06
N GLU A 138 15.58 -25.98 29.30
CA GLU A 138 16.09 -27.29 28.85
C GLU A 138 15.08 -28.17 28.08
N ALA A 139 15.25 -28.23 26.74
CA ALA A 139 15.08 -29.35 25.80
C ALA A 139 15.01 -28.74 24.37
N SER A 140 15.94 -28.89 23.42
CA SER A 140 16.70 -30.02 22.87
C SER A 140 15.86 -31.10 22.16
N SER A 141 15.62 -30.90 20.87
CA SER A 141 15.54 -31.94 19.82
C SER A 141 15.55 -31.22 18.45
N ARG A 142 16.63 -31.22 17.65
CA ARG A 142 17.05 -32.30 16.74
C ARG A 142 15.86 -33.08 16.17
N ASP A 143 15.46 -32.77 14.94
CA ASP A 143 15.28 -33.85 13.96
C ASP A 143 15.48 -33.40 12.49
N LYS A 144 16.24 -34.27 11.83
CA LYS A 144 16.46 -34.58 10.41
C LYS A 144 16.07 -33.61 9.30
N THR A 145 17.14 -33.18 8.61
CA THR A 145 17.33 -33.33 7.16
C THR A 145 16.71 -34.60 6.59
N ASP A 146 15.84 -34.46 5.59
CA ASP A 146 15.70 -35.45 4.54
C ASP A 146 15.63 -34.75 3.18
N SER A 147 16.67 -35.04 2.41
CA SER A 147 16.83 -34.74 0.99
C SER A 147 15.92 -35.67 0.20
N LEU A 148 15.06 -35.12 -0.66
CA LEU A 148 14.45 -35.89 -1.74
C LEU A 148 14.57 -35.12 -3.05
N GLU A 149 15.58 -35.56 -3.81
CA GLU A 149 15.69 -35.38 -5.23
C GLU A 149 14.37 -35.75 -5.92
N THR A 150 13.81 -34.84 -6.72
CA THR A 150 13.01 -35.25 -7.88
C THR A 150 13.44 -34.46 -9.10
N ARG A 151 14.23 -35.18 -9.89
CA ARG A 151 14.81 -34.87 -11.18
C ARG A 151 13.71 -34.93 -12.25
N GLY A 152 13.06 -33.82 -12.55
CA GLY A 152 12.10 -33.68 -13.65
C GLY A 152 12.75 -33.07 -14.89
N LYS A 153 13.24 -33.91 -15.81
CA LYS A 153 13.70 -33.50 -17.15
C LYS A 153 12.49 -33.08 -17.99
N THR A 154 12.32 -31.79 -18.27
CA THR A 154 11.48 -31.33 -19.37
C THR A 154 12.38 -30.96 -20.54
N GLY A 155 12.42 -31.82 -21.56
CA GLY A 155 13.12 -31.57 -22.81
C GLY A 155 12.43 -30.45 -23.58
N TYR A 156 13.08 -29.30 -23.69
CA TYR A 156 12.75 -28.32 -24.72
C TYR A 156 13.32 -28.82 -26.05
N ARG A 157 12.40 -29.16 -26.95
CA ARG A 157 12.67 -29.56 -28.32
C ARG A 157 13.05 -28.31 -29.09
N ASP A 158 14.35 -28.16 -29.34
CA ASP A 158 14.92 -27.20 -30.27
C ASP A 158 14.34 -27.47 -31.66
N GLY A 159 13.67 -26.47 -32.21
CA GLY A 159 12.98 -26.50 -33.49
C GLY A 159 13.57 -25.44 -34.39
N THR A 160 14.76 -25.71 -34.91
CA THR A 160 15.38 -25.01 -36.02
C THR A 160 14.43 -25.09 -37.22
N ARG A 161 13.74 -23.98 -37.51
CA ARG A 161 12.96 -23.82 -38.74
C ARG A 161 13.76 -22.90 -39.66
N ASP A 162 14.53 -23.51 -40.53
CA ASP A 162 15.17 -22.88 -41.68
C ASP A 162 14.09 -22.35 -42.63
N GLY A 163 13.67 -21.11 -42.37
CA GLY A 163 12.80 -20.33 -43.23
C GLY A 163 13.65 -19.49 -44.18
N LYS A 164 13.86 -20.04 -45.37
CA LYS A 164 14.43 -19.42 -46.56
C LYS A 164 13.94 -17.98 -46.73
N ALA A 165 14.88 -17.04 -46.79
CA ALA A 165 14.64 -15.64 -47.08
C ALA A 165 14.32 -15.47 -48.58
N ASP A 166 13.04 -15.24 -48.88
CA ASP A 166 12.64 -14.66 -50.16
C ASP A 166 12.56 -13.13 -49.97
N ALA A 167 13.33 -12.43 -50.80
CA ALA A 167 13.44 -10.98 -50.80
C ALA A 167 12.09 -10.33 -51.19
N PRO A 168 11.68 -9.23 -50.53
CA PRO A 168 10.53 -8.46 -50.99
C PRO A 168 10.91 -7.62 -52.20
N ASP A 169 10.12 -7.80 -53.26
CA ASP A 169 10.14 -7.09 -54.53
C ASP A 169 9.78 -5.61 -54.32
N GLU A 170 10.73 -4.70 -54.59
CA GLU A 170 10.57 -3.24 -54.54
C GLU A 170 9.83 -2.70 -55.77
N THR A 171 8.63 -3.19 -56.11
CA THR A 171 7.82 -2.57 -57.18
C THR A 171 6.32 -2.73 -56.97
N ALA A 172 5.76 -2.13 -55.92
CA ALA A 172 4.30 -1.93 -55.79
C ALA A 172 3.97 -0.66 -55.00
N LEU A 173 4.45 0.48 -55.48
CA LEU A 173 4.08 1.81 -54.99
C LEU A 173 2.84 2.29 -55.76
N GLU A 174 1.73 1.55 -55.64
CA GLU A 174 0.44 1.91 -56.24
C GLU A 174 -0.61 2.15 -55.13
N LYS A 175 -0.89 3.44 -54.91
CA LYS A 175 -2.12 4.00 -54.34
C LYS A 175 -2.71 3.30 -53.10
N LEU A 176 -2.09 3.54 -51.94
CA LEU A 176 -2.79 3.51 -50.66
C LEU A 176 -3.62 4.80 -50.50
N THR A 177 -4.84 4.79 -51.03
CA THR A 177 -5.90 5.62 -50.45
C THR A 177 -6.09 5.17 -49.00
N PRO A 178 -6.13 6.09 -48.01
CA PRO A 178 -6.37 5.71 -46.64
C PRO A 178 -7.69 4.93 -46.57
N PRO A 179 -7.74 3.76 -45.89
CA PRO A 179 -8.99 3.08 -45.65
C PRO A 179 -9.91 4.08 -44.95
N GLY A 180 -11.07 4.33 -45.55
CA GLY A 180 -12.10 5.15 -44.94
C GLY A 180 -12.32 4.63 -43.53
N SER A 181 -12.25 5.52 -42.55
CA SER A 181 -12.77 5.26 -41.21
C SER A 181 -14.26 5.04 -41.36
N ASP A 182 -14.64 3.79 -41.66
CA ASP A 182 -15.98 3.30 -41.45
C ASP A 182 -16.23 3.36 -39.94
N ASP A 183 -16.59 4.55 -39.47
CA ASP A 183 -17.46 4.78 -38.32
C ASP A 183 -18.83 4.16 -38.62
N SER A 184 -18.82 2.89 -39.02
CA SER A 184 -19.97 2.04 -39.13
C SER A 184 -20.48 1.89 -37.71
N ASP A 185 -21.45 2.75 -37.42
CA ASP A 185 -22.46 2.62 -36.40
C ASP A 185 -22.83 1.15 -36.29
N SER A 186 -22.07 0.44 -35.46
CA SER A 186 -22.42 -0.87 -34.97
C SER A 186 -23.52 -0.63 -33.95
N LYS A 187 -24.71 -0.26 -34.47
CA LYS A 187 -26.03 -0.62 -33.97
C LYS A 187 -26.15 -2.14 -33.96
N LYS A 188 -25.19 -2.79 -33.32
CA LYS A 188 -25.19 -4.19 -32.95
C LYS A 188 -26.27 -4.27 -31.89
N ASP A 189 -27.38 -4.87 -32.26
CA ASP A 189 -28.57 -5.14 -31.46
C ASP A 189 -28.25 -5.20 -29.96
N ARG A 190 -28.34 -4.04 -29.30
CA ARG A 190 -28.19 -3.95 -27.84
C ARG A 190 -29.47 -4.51 -27.26
N ALA A 191 -29.52 -5.82 -27.14
CA ALA A 191 -30.56 -6.50 -26.38
C ALA A 191 -30.73 -5.77 -25.05
N ALA A 192 -31.97 -5.37 -24.75
CA ALA A 192 -32.27 -4.62 -23.53
C ALA A 192 -31.68 -5.36 -22.31
N PRO A 193 -31.10 -4.62 -21.35
CA PRO A 193 -30.44 -5.23 -20.20
C PRO A 193 -31.42 -6.14 -19.46
N ARG A 194 -30.99 -7.38 -19.22
CA ARG A 194 -31.75 -8.35 -18.40
C ARG A 194 -31.55 -8.01 -16.93
N GLY A 195 -32.32 -7.04 -16.44
CA GLY A 195 -32.35 -6.65 -15.04
C GLY A 195 -31.39 -5.52 -14.66
N PRO A 196 -31.16 -5.32 -13.36
CA PRO A 196 -30.40 -4.18 -12.84
C PRO A 196 -28.93 -4.23 -13.25
N VAL A 197 -28.40 -3.06 -13.64
CA VAL A 197 -27.02 -2.89 -14.11
C VAL A 197 -26.02 -3.02 -12.96
N ILE A 198 -24.94 -3.76 -13.19
CA ILE A 198 -23.80 -3.89 -12.27
C ILE A 198 -22.67 -2.98 -12.75
N GLY A 199 -22.22 -2.08 -11.88
CA GLY A 199 -21.03 -1.28 -12.06
C GLY A 199 -19.78 -2.05 -11.61
N ILE A 200 -18.72 -2.07 -12.42
CA ILE A 200 -17.40 -2.60 -12.03
C ILE A 200 -16.57 -1.43 -11.50
N GLY A 201 -16.23 -1.46 -10.22
CA GLY A 201 -15.40 -0.46 -9.55
C GLY A 201 -13.90 -0.77 -9.61
N ALA A 202 -13.13 0.01 -8.84
CA ALA A 202 -11.69 -0.22 -8.69
C ALA A 202 -11.44 -1.52 -7.93
N PHE A 203 -10.47 -2.30 -8.43
CA PHE A 203 -9.86 -3.39 -7.69
C PHE A 203 -8.51 -2.90 -7.17
N GLU A 204 -8.40 -2.78 -5.86
CA GLU A 204 -7.17 -2.37 -5.20
C GLU A 204 -6.13 -3.49 -5.27
N THR A 205 -4.85 -3.13 -5.29
CA THR A 205 -3.76 -4.11 -5.32
C THR A 205 -2.88 -3.94 -4.09
N GLU A 206 -2.55 -5.04 -3.44
CA GLU A 206 -1.64 -5.07 -2.31
C GLU A 206 -0.53 -6.09 -2.55
N ASN A 207 0.73 -5.65 -2.41
CA ASN A 207 1.91 -6.49 -2.62
C ASN A 207 1.97 -7.15 -4.02
N LEU A 208 1.37 -6.51 -5.02
CA LEU A 208 1.36 -6.91 -6.42
C LEU A 208 1.67 -5.70 -7.31
N ASP A 209 1.90 -5.97 -8.59
CA ASP A 209 1.96 -4.91 -9.59
C ASP A 209 0.61 -4.16 -9.64
N GLY A 210 0.66 -2.83 -9.61
CA GLY A 210 -0.52 -1.96 -9.66
C GLY A 210 -1.37 -2.17 -10.91
N ALA A 211 -0.79 -2.72 -11.98
CA ALA A 211 -1.51 -3.09 -13.20
C ALA A 211 -2.48 -4.26 -13.02
N GLN A 212 -2.33 -5.11 -11.99
CA GLN A 212 -3.17 -6.29 -11.82
C GLN A 212 -4.63 -5.94 -11.51
N GLY A 213 -4.87 -4.92 -10.69
CA GLY A 213 -6.23 -4.51 -10.31
C GLY A 213 -7.13 -4.21 -11.52
N PRO A 214 -6.71 -3.30 -12.43
CA PRO A 214 -7.43 -3.05 -13.68
C PRO A 214 -7.64 -4.29 -14.55
N LEU A 215 -6.68 -5.22 -14.60
CA LEU A 215 -6.81 -6.46 -15.38
C LEU A 215 -7.88 -7.39 -14.79
N PHE A 216 -7.95 -7.53 -13.47
CA PHE A 216 -9.02 -8.27 -12.80
C PHE A 216 -10.39 -7.63 -13.01
N ALA A 217 -10.48 -6.30 -12.92
CA ALA A 217 -11.70 -5.55 -13.21
C ALA A 217 -12.18 -5.80 -14.64
N ALA A 218 -11.29 -5.67 -15.64
CA ALA A 218 -11.61 -5.91 -17.05
C ALA A 218 -12.02 -7.37 -17.30
N ARG A 219 -11.37 -8.34 -16.64
CA ARG A 219 -11.74 -9.75 -16.77
C ARG A 219 -13.12 -10.04 -16.19
N LEU A 220 -13.44 -9.51 -15.00
CA LEU A 220 -14.76 -9.65 -14.39
C LEU A 220 -15.84 -8.96 -15.21
N GLU A 221 -15.54 -7.79 -15.78
CA GLU A 221 -16.42 -7.10 -16.73
C GLU A 221 -16.76 -8.00 -17.92
N GLN A 222 -15.75 -8.59 -18.55
CA GLN A 222 -15.93 -9.49 -19.71
C GLN A 222 -16.80 -10.69 -19.36
N GLU A 223 -16.55 -11.36 -18.23
CA GLU A 223 -17.32 -12.54 -17.81
C GLU A 223 -18.77 -12.17 -17.41
N LEU A 224 -18.97 -11.07 -16.70
CA LEU A 224 -20.32 -10.59 -16.36
C LEU A 224 -21.08 -10.14 -17.62
N ALA A 225 -20.43 -9.47 -18.56
CA ALA A 225 -21.03 -9.06 -19.83
C ALA A 225 -21.42 -10.27 -20.68
N ARG A 226 -20.65 -11.37 -20.63
CA ARG A 226 -21.01 -12.63 -21.28
C ARG A 226 -22.28 -13.25 -20.70
N ILE A 227 -22.47 -13.17 -19.38
CA ILE A 227 -23.62 -13.77 -18.69
C ILE A 227 -24.87 -12.89 -18.79
N ARG A 228 -24.73 -11.57 -18.55
CA ARG A 228 -25.85 -10.62 -18.43
C ARG A 228 -26.11 -9.78 -19.67
N GLY A 229 -25.21 -9.82 -20.64
CA GLY A 229 -25.18 -8.92 -21.79
C GLY A 229 -24.39 -7.65 -21.48
N SER A 230 -23.82 -7.04 -22.53
CA SER A 230 -23.02 -5.81 -22.43
C SER A 230 -23.79 -4.61 -21.88
N ALA A 231 -25.12 -4.58 -22.00
CA ALA A 231 -25.95 -3.52 -21.41
C ALA A 231 -26.14 -3.69 -19.88
N GLY A 232 -25.91 -4.89 -19.34
CA GLY A 232 -26.11 -5.21 -17.92
C GLY A 232 -24.89 -4.93 -17.04
N VAL A 233 -23.77 -4.52 -17.64
CA VAL A 233 -22.50 -4.26 -16.96
C VAL A 233 -21.94 -2.95 -17.45
N VAL A 234 -21.42 -2.12 -16.54
CA VAL A 234 -20.77 -0.87 -16.90
C VAL A 234 -19.49 -0.70 -16.10
N ASN A 235 -18.40 -0.30 -16.75
CA ASN A 235 -17.16 0.00 -16.08
C ASN A 235 -17.20 1.40 -15.44
N VAL A 236 -17.09 1.47 -14.11
CA VAL A 236 -17.17 2.72 -13.35
C VAL A 236 -15.89 3.56 -13.48
N LEU A 237 -14.79 2.94 -13.89
CA LEU A 237 -13.48 3.57 -14.00
C LEU A 237 -13.34 4.44 -15.26
N ASP A 238 -14.18 4.23 -16.27
CA ASP A 238 -14.16 4.97 -17.55
C ASP A 238 -14.63 6.44 -17.40
N GLY A 239 -14.83 6.92 -16.17
CA GLY A 239 -15.15 8.32 -15.88
C GLY A 239 -16.58 8.73 -16.25
N ASN A 240 -17.43 7.79 -16.66
CA ASN A 240 -18.82 8.05 -17.01
C ASN A 240 -19.70 8.27 -15.75
N ARG A 241 -19.68 9.47 -15.19
CA ARG A 241 -20.27 9.85 -13.89
C ARG A 241 -21.76 9.51 -13.65
N ASN A 242 -22.50 9.01 -14.63
CA ASN A 242 -23.91 8.64 -14.53
C ASN A 242 -24.13 7.15 -14.80
N PHE A 243 -23.54 6.28 -13.97
CA PHE A 243 -23.51 4.85 -14.24
C PHE A 243 -24.86 4.14 -14.16
N GLY A 244 -25.89 4.72 -13.53
CA GLY A 244 -27.21 4.10 -13.38
C GLY A 244 -27.17 2.71 -12.72
N ALA A 245 -26.01 2.33 -12.17
CA ALA A 245 -25.74 1.01 -11.66
C ALA A 245 -26.38 0.89 -10.27
N ARG A 246 -27.27 -0.09 -10.14
CA ARG A 246 -27.89 -0.40 -8.86
C ARG A 246 -26.90 -1.10 -7.93
N TYR A 247 -25.95 -1.84 -8.49
CA TYR A 247 -24.95 -2.56 -7.73
C TYR A 247 -23.56 -2.14 -8.17
N LEU A 248 -22.64 -2.06 -7.23
CA LEU A 248 -21.23 -1.75 -7.45
C LEU A 248 -20.38 -2.92 -6.98
N LEU A 249 -19.63 -3.52 -7.90
CA LEU A 249 -18.64 -4.55 -7.59
C LEU A 249 -17.29 -3.89 -7.33
N VAL A 250 -16.79 -4.00 -6.11
CA VAL A 250 -15.46 -3.54 -5.70
C VAL A 250 -14.67 -4.69 -5.12
N GLY A 251 -13.35 -4.58 -5.08
CA GLY A 251 -12.53 -5.63 -4.52
C GLY A 251 -11.09 -5.25 -4.32
N SER A 252 -10.32 -6.23 -3.89
CA SER A 252 -8.88 -6.13 -3.72
C SER A 252 -8.21 -7.43 -4.14
N VAL A 253 -7.00 -7.31 -4.68
CA VAL A 253 -6.13 -8.44 -5.03
C VAL A 253 -4.85 -8.28 -4.24
N SER A 254 -4.53 -9.28 -3.42
CA SER A 254 -3.33 -9.28 -2.59
C SER A 254 -2.46 -10.49 -2.87
N GLY A 255 -1.13 -10.31 -2.89
CA GLY A 255 -0.16 -11.39 -2.99
C GLY A 255 0.76 -11.45 -1.77
N LEU A 256 0.76 -12.57 -1.04
CA LEU A 256 1.67 -12.75 0.10
C LEU A 256 2.21 -14.17 0.15
N GLY A 257 3.53 -14.31 0.21
CA GLY A 257 4.19 -15.60 0.40
C GLY A 257 3.88 -16.64 -0.68
N GLY A 258 3.76 -16.21 -1.94
CA GLY A 258 3.41 -17.09 -3.06
C GLY A 258 1.95 -17.53 -3.09
N ARG A 259 1.09 -16.95 -2.25
CA ARG A 259 -0.36 -17.11 -2.31
C ARG A 259 -1.00 -15.81 -2.75
N PHE A 260 -2.01 -15.92 -3.57
CA PHE A 260 -2.78 -14.79 -4.06
C PHE A 260 -4.20 -14.89 -3.52
N THR A 261 -4.80 -13.75 -3.21
CA THR A 261 -6.18 -13.67 -2.73
C THR A 261 -6.91 -12.57 -3.50
N LEU A 262 -8.09 -12.90 -4.02
CA LEU A 262 -9.03 -12.01 -4.66
C LEU A 262 -10.25 -11.87 -3.75
N ASP A 263 -10.41 -10.71 -3.15
CA ASP A 263 -11.60 -10.34 -2.40
C ASP A 263 -12.52 -9.51 -3.27
N ALA A 264 -13.77 -9.93 -3.41
CA ALA A 264 -14.79 -9.21 -4.18
C ALA A 264 -16.04 -8.98 -3.33
N ARG A 265 -16.58 -7.77 -3.41
CA ARG A 265 -17.77 -7.32 -2.69
C ARG A 265 -18.72 -6.62 -3.62
N LEU A 266 -19.98 -7.04 -3.60
CA LEU A 266 -21.06 -6.40 -4.33
C LEU A 266 -21.87 -5.54 -3.35
N VAL A 267 -21.92 -4.25 -3.63
CA VAL A 267 -22.57 -3.23 -2.79
C VAL A 267 -23.82 -2.74 -3.52
N ASP A 268 -24.97 -2.71 -2.86
CA ASP A 268 -26.14 -2.00 -3.39
C ASP A 268 -25.95 -0.49 -3.19
N THR A 269 -26.04 0.27 -4.27
CA THR A 269 -25.75 1.71 -4.27
C THR A 269 -26.89 2.54 -3.65
N GLN A 270 -28.08 1.96 -3.49
CA GLN A 270 -29.22 2.66 -2.89
C GLN A 270 -29.12 2.72 -1.37
N ASP A 271 -28.76 1.61 -0.72
CA ASP A 271 -28.71 1.47 0.73
C ASP A 271 -27.29 1.34 1.29
N SER A 272 -26.28 1.27 0.41
CA SER A 272 -24.86 1.06 0.75
C SER A 272 -24.60 -0.25 1.51
N SER A 273 -25.48 -1.26 1.34
CA SER A 273 -25.31 -2.57 1.97
C SER A 273 -24.47 -3.51 1.11
N VAL A 274 -23.69 -4.38 1.76
CA VAL A 274 -22.95 -5.43 1.07
C VAL A 274 -23.87 -6.64 0.91
N ILE A 275 -24.35 -6.87 -0.32
CA ILE A 275 -25.26 -7.98 -0.62
C ILE A 275 -24.53 -9.28 -0.95
N TYR A 276 -23.26 -9.19 -1.32
CA TYR A 276 -22.40 -10.34 -1.58
C TYR A 276 -20.94 -10.01 -1.26
N ALA A 277 -20.24 -10.96 -0.66
CA ALA A 277 -18.80 -10.91 -0.46
C ALA A 277 -18.23 -12.31 -0.59
N GLU A 278 -17.14 -12.45 -1.35
CA GLU A 278 -16.41 -13.71 -1.48
C GLU A 278 -14.91 -13.44 -1.57
N SER A 279 -14.13 -14.35 -0.98
CA SER A 279 -12.68 -14.37 -1.03
C SER A 279 -12.24 -15.65 -1.74
N VAL A 280 -11.45 -15.52 -2.80
CA VAL A 280 -10.89 -16.65 -3.54
C VAL A 280 -9.38 -16.64 -3.38
N GLN A 281 -8.80 -17.78 -3.04
CA GLN A 281 -7.36 -17.95 -2.90
C GLN A 281 -6.81 -18.85 -4.01
N GLY A 282 -5.60 -18.54 -4.48
CA GLY A 282 -4.89 -19.31 -5.49
C GLY A 282 -3.38 -19.35 -5.24
N GLY A 283 -2.71 -20.39 -5.74
CA GLY A 283 -1.24 -20.51 -5.73
C GLY A 283 -0.57 -19.69 -6.83
N SER A 284 -1.34 -19.24 -7.82
CA SER A 284 -0.88 -18.42 -8.94
C SER A 284 -1.90 -17.35 -9.32
N LEU A 285 -1.46 -16.31 -10.02
CA LEU A 285 -2.36 -15.29 -10.59
C LEU A 285 -3.31 -15.90 -11.63
N ASP A 286 -2.82 -16.85 -12.43
CA ASP A 286 -3.62 -17.52 -13.47
C ASP A 286 -4.80 -18.29 -12.88
N GLU A 287 -4.62 -18.94 -11.73
CA GLU A 287 -5.71 -19.58 -10.99
C GLU A 287 -6.79 -18.58 -10.58
N LEU A 288 -6.39 -17.39 -10.10
CA LEU A 288 -7.34 -16.33 -9.74
C LEU A 288 -8.07 -15.78 -10.97
N TYR A 289 -7.38 -15.61 -12.11
CA TYR A 289 -8.02 -15.24 -13.37
C TYR A 289 -9.04 -16.29 -13.82
N GLY A 290 -8.70 -17.57 -13.69
CA GLY A 290 -9.63 -18.68 -13.93
C GLY A 290 -10.85 -18.65 -13.01
N ALA A 291 -10.68 -18.21 -11.76
CA ALA A 291 -11.77 -18.09 -10.79
C ALA A 291 -12.73 -16.92 -11.05
N CYS A 292 -12.35 -15.92 -11.86
CA CYS A 292 -13.22 -14.79 -12.17
C CYS A 292 -14.54 -15.23 -12.83
N GLY A 293 -14.52 -16.29 -13.66
CA GLY A 293 -15.73 -16.81 -14.30
C GLY A 293 -16.73 -17.45 -13.32
N SER A 294 -16.24 -18.17 -12.32
CA SER A 294 -17.11 -18.76 -11.28
C SER A 294 -17.66 -17.68 -10.34
N LEU A 295 -16.83 -16.70 -9.99
CA LEU A 295 -17.22 -15.53 -9.19
C LEU A 295 -18.29 -14.69 -9.90
N ALA A 296 -18.10 -14.39 -11.19
CA ALA A 296 -19.08 -13.66 -12.01
C ALA A 296 -20.44 -14.37 -12.06
N ARG A 297 -20.45 -15.71 -12.16
CA ARG A 297 -21.68 -16.51 -12.12
C ARG A 297 -22.40 -16.35 -10.78
N LYS A 298 -21.71 -16.52 -9.66
CA LYS A 298 -22.30 -16.36 -8.32
C LYS A 298 -22.86 -14.95 -8.11
N ILE A 299 -22.11 -13.92 -8.53
CA ILE A 299 -22.55 -12.52 -8.50
C ILE A 299 -23.84 -12.34 -9.32
N SER A 300 -23.89 -12.89 -10.53
CA SER A 300 -25.08 -12.78 -11.39
C SER A 300 -26.32 -13.46 -10.80
N GLU A 301 -26.15 -14.55 -10.04
CA GLU A 301 -27.25 -15.25 -9.39
C GLU A 301 -27.84 -14.48 -8.19
N LYS A 302 -27.02 -13.66 -7.54
CA LYS A 302 -27.45 -12.78 -6.44
C LYS A 302 -28.20 -11.55 -6.93
N VAL A 303 -27.94 -11.14 -8.18
CA VAL A 303 -28.57 -9.98 -8.80
C VAL A 303 -29.68 -10.45 -9.75
N LYS A 304 -30.85 -10.74 -9.20
CA LYS A 304 -32.06 -11.06 -9.98
C LYS A 304 -33.02 -9.87 -10.00
#